data_AF-A0A843D8X2-F1
#
_entry.id   AF-A0A843D8X2-F1
#
_cell.length_a   1.000
_cell.length_b   1.000
_cell.length_c   1.000
_cell.angle_alpha   90.00
_cell.angle_beta   90.00
_cell.angle_gamma   90.00
#
_symmetry.space_group_name_H-M   'P 1'
#
loop_
_entity.id
_entity.type
_entity.pdbx_description
1 polymer ?
#
loop_
_entity_poly.entity_id
_entity_poly.type
_entity_poly.pdbx_seq_one_letter_code
_entity_poly.pdbx_strand_id
1 'polypeptide(L)'
;MKHICSGCGSEIPEGNDFCYVCGAWTSKAFAINDEGTILYSSKCVNCGKELVPGAEFCAYCGSRTSDSNIPISSRQVGGKLSNKDLAAILLAVIPGLFNIFGLGQLIQKRWSKAFVYISTTILLFYITPSLITSTSGFYIALFLQVGFFFISVMDVFKSVARRGA
;
A
#
# COMPACT_ATOMS: atom_id res chain seq x y z
N MET A 1 -8.76 -1.71 22.55
CA MET A 1 -9.38 -1.80 21.20
C MET A 1 -8.37 -1.50 20.10
N LYS A 2 -7.79 -2.55 19.53
CA LYS A 2 -6.79 -2.43 18.46
C LYS A 2 -7.47 -2.31 17.11
N HIS A 3 -7.01 -1.39 16.28
CA HIS A 3 -7.52 -1.22 14.91
C HIS A 3 -6.54 -1.82 13.90
N ILE A 4 -7.02 -2.58 12.91
CA ILE A 4 -6.20 -3.06 11.79
C ILE A 4 -6.56 -2.32 10.51
N CYS A 5 -5.59 -1.66 9.84
CA CYS A 5 -5.81 -0.96 8.57
C CYS A 5 -6.38 -1.93 7.53
N SER A 6 -7.60 -1.71 7.06
CA SER A 6 -8.21 -2.49 5.98
C SER A 6 -7.51 -2.37 4.63
N GLY A 7 -6.62 -1.38 4.48
CA GLY A 7 -5.82 -1.17 3.29
C GLY A 7 -4.38 -1.71 3.35
N CYS A 8 -3.88 -2.18 4.49
CA CYS A 8 -2.53 -2.74 4.56
C CYS A 8 -2.29 -3.82 5.63
N GLY A 9 -3.27 -4.10 6.48
CA GLY A 9 -3.16 -5.07 7.56
C GLY A 9 -2.27 -4.63 8.73
N SER A 10 -1.73 -3.41 8.74
CA SER A 10 -0.95 -2.93 9.89
C SER A 10 -1.87 -2.58 11.06
N GLU A 11 -1.38 -2.84 12.27
CA GLU A 11 -1.99 -2.32 13.50
C GLU A 11 -1.91 -0.79 13.48
N ILE A 12 -3.01 -0.15 13.85
CA ILE A 12 -3.13 1.30 14.04
C ILE A 12 -3.24 1.51 15.57
N PRO A 13 -2.30 2.23 16.18
CA PRO A 13 -2.38 2.55 17.60
C PRO A 13 -3.62 3.39 17.91
N GLU A 14 -4.15 3.25 19.12
CA GLU A 14 -5.30 4.03 19.58
C GLU A 14 -4.97 5.53 19.58
N GLY A 15 -5.92 6.35 19.12
CA GLY A 15 -5.75 7.81 18.99
C GLY A 15 -5.28 8.31 17.62
N ASN A 16 -4.98 7.43 16.67
CA ASN A 16 -4.63 7.83 15.30
C ASN A 16 -5.87 7.84 14.37
N ASP A 17 -6.13 8.98 13.72
CA ASP A 17 -7.22 9.14 12.73
C ASP A 17 -6.96 8.41 11.40
N PHE A 18 -5.70 8.09 11.13
CA PHE A 18 -5.24 7.40 9.94
C PHE A 18 -4.10 6.43 10.25
N CYS A 19 -3.98 5.40 9.42
CA CYS A 19 -2.87 4.47 9.49
C CYS A 19 -1.57 5.14 8.99
N TYR A 20 -0.54 5.15 9.85
CA TYR A 20 0.78 5.70 9.55
C TYR A 20 1.52 4.97 8.40
N VAL A 21 1.13 3.72 8.11
CA VAL A 21 1.75 2.88 7.08
C VAL A 21 1.09 3.06 5.70
N CYS A 22 -0.24 3.13 5.67
CA CYS A 22 -1.04 3.09 4.43
C CYS A 22 -1.70 4.43 4.10
N GLY A 23 -1.86 5.34 5.07
CA GLY A 23 -2.62 6.59 4.97
C GLY A 23 -4.13 6.39 4.89
N ALA A 24 -4.63 5.17 5.10
CA ALA A 24 -6.07 4.91 5.11
C ALA A 24 -6.68 5.37 6.44
N TRP A 25 -7.91 5.88 6.36
CA TRP A 25 -8.67 6.34 7.50
C TRP A 25 -9.02 5.20 8.45
N THR A 26 -8.91 5.45 9.75
CA THR A 26 -9.26 4.49 10.81
C THR A 26 -10.75 4.16 10.80
N SER A 27 -11.60 5.02 10.23
CA SER A 27 -13.04 4.73 10.01
C SER A 27 -13.31 3.52 9.12
N LYS A 28 -12.33 3.10 8.31
CA LYS A 28 -12.43 1.89 7.48
C LYS A 28 -11.65 0.71 8.05
N ALA A 29 -11.01 0.84 9.22
CA ALA A 29 -10.21 -0.19 9.84
C ALA A 29 -11.08 -1.23 10.55
N PHE A 30 -10.58 -2.46 10.68
CA PHE A 30 -11.23 -3.49 11.48
C PHE A 30 -10.97 -3.22 12.95
N ALA A 31 -12.01 -3.11 13.77
CA ALA A 31 -11.88 -3.02 15.22
C ALA A 31 -11.78 -4.41 15.82
N ILE A 32 -10.74 -4.63 16.62
CA ILE A 32 -10.44 -5.91 17.26
C ILE A 32 -10.35 -5.68 18.76
N ASN A 33 -11.00 -6.55 19.53
CA ASN A 33 -10.88 -6.56 20.97
C ASN A 33 -9.54 -7.15 21.41
N ASP A 34 -9.16 -6.94 22.67
CA ASP A 34 -7.87 -7.40 23.19
C ASP A 34 -7.75 -8.95 23.21
N GLU A 35 -8.86 -9.65 22.99
CA GLU A 35 -8.98 -11.11 22.82
C GLU A 35 -8.81 -11.58 21.36
N GLY A 36 -8.59 -10.67 20.40
CA GLY A 36 -8.35 -11.01 18.99
C GLY A 36 -9.60 -11.23 18.14
N THR A 37 -10.80 -10.94 18.68
CA THR A 37 -12.08 -11.06 17.96
C THR A 37 -12.39 -9.81 17.14
N ILE A 38 -12.68 -10.01 15.85
CA ILE A 38 -13.06 -8.93 14.91
C ILE A 38 -14.52 -8.55 15.21
N LEU A 39 -14.75 -7.32 15.68
CA LEU A 39 -16.10 -6.86 16.02
C LEU A 39 -16.92 -6.46 14.81
N TYR A 40 -16.28 -5.94 13.76
CA TYR A 40 -16.97 -5.50 12.55
C TYR A 40 -16.04 -5.62 11.34
N SER A 41 -16.41 -6.45 10.36
CA SER A 41 -15.86 -6.41 9.01
C SER A 41 -16.94 -5.98 8.03
N SER A 42 -16.63 -4.97 7.20
CA SER A 42 -17.52 -4.57 6.09
C SER A 42 -17.56 -5.61 4.96
N LYS A 43 -16.71 -6.63 5.02
CA LYS A 43 -16.61 -7.72 4.04
C LYS A 43 -16.53 -9.06 4.73
N CYS A 44 -17.21 -10.04 4.15
CA CYS A 44 -17.20 -11.41 4.63
C CYS A 44 -15.81 -12.02 4.46
N VAL A 45 -15.27 -12.60 5.54
CA VAL A 45 -13.98 -13.31 5.50
C VAL A 45 -14.02 -14.58 4.66
N ASN A 46 -15.21 -15.17 4.50
CA ASN A 46 -15.38 -16.43 3.77
C ASN A 46 -15.56 -16.22 2.25
N CYS A 47 -16.32 -15.20 1.84
CA CYS A 47 -16.66 -14.98 0.42
C CYS A 47 -16.20 -13.64 -0.16
N GLY A 48 -15.63 -12.73 0.65
CA GLY A 48 -15.12 -11.43 0.23
C GLY A 48 -16.18 -10.40 -0.18
N LYS A 49 -17.47 -10.74 -0.13
CA LYS A 49 -18.58 -9.83 -0.46
C LYS A 49 -18.88 -8.87 0.69
N GLU A 50 -19.43 -7.72 0.35
CA GLU A 50 -19.83 -6.72 1.35
C GLU A 50 -20.90 -7.28 2.29
N LEU A 51 -20.66 -7.07 3.58
CA LEU A 51 -21.59 -7.43 4.65
C LEU A 51 -22.44 -6.21 4.99
N VAL A 52 -23.73 -6.46 5.16
CA VAL A 52 -24.66 -5.45 5.66
C VAL A 52 -24.30 -5.16 7.13
N PRO A 53 -24.18 -3.89 7.52
CA PRO A 53 -23.83 -3.53 8.90
C PRO A 53 -24.87 -4.10 9.87
N GLY A 54 -24.41 -4.92 10.82
CA GLY A 54 -25.26 -5.53 11.86
C GLY A 54 -25.89 -6.87 11.48
N ALA A 55 -25.59 -7.43 10.29
CA ALA A 55 -26.06 -8.76 9.92
C ALA A 55 -25.22 -9.84 10.62
N GLU A 56 -25.87 -10.75 11.35
CA GLU A 56 -25.24 -11.92 12.02
C GLU A 56 -24.74 -12.99 11.03
N PHE A 57 -25.24 -12.98 9.79
CA PHE A 57 -24.90 -13.94 8.74
C PHE A 57 -24.65 -13.22 7.42
N CYS A 58 -23.70 -13.74 6.64
CA CYS A 58 -23.48 -13.26 5.28
C CYS A 58 -24.65 -13.66 4.37
N ALA A 59 -25.34 -12.69 3.80
CA ALA A 59 -26.46 -12.91 2.87
C ALA A 59 -26.11 -13.70 1.60
N TYR A 60 -24.82 -13.84 1.28
CA TYR A 60 -24.35 -14.50 0.06
C TYR A 60 -23.78 -15.90 0.26
N CYS A 61 -23.21 -16.20 1.44
CA CYS A 61 -22.58 -17.50 1.71
C CYS A 61 -23.03 -18.15 3.02
N GLY A 62 -23.90 -17.51 3.80
CA GLY A 62 -24.47 -18.05 5.03
C GLY A 62 -23.50 -18.17 6.21
N SER A 63 -22.25 -17.73 6.08
CA SER A 63 -21.29 -17.78 7.19
C SER A 63 -21.62 -16.72 8.26
N ARG A 64 -21.49 -17.09 9.53
CA ARG A 64 -21.63 -16.15 10.66
C ARG A 64 -20.58 -15.06 10.59
N THR A 65 -21.00 -13.84 10.92
CA THR A 65 -20.14 -12.65 10.93
C THR A 65 -19.50 -12.41 12.30
N SER A 66 -20.09 -12.95 13.37
CA SER A 66 -19.69 -12.73 14.77
C SER A 66 -18.81 -13.84 15.38
N ASP A 67 -18.83 -15.05 14.81
CA ASP A 67 -18.06 -16.19 15.30
C ASP A 67 -16.89 -16.49 14.36
N SER A 68 -15.83 -15.70 14.46
CA SER A 68 -14.51 -16.14 14.01
C SER A 68 -13.54 -16.09 15.18
N ASN A 69 -13.58 -17.12 16.04
CA ASN A 69 -12.39 -17.67 16.70
C ASN A 69 -11.45 -18.29 15.65
N ILE A 70 -11.23 -17.58 14.55
CA ILE A 70 -10.21 -17.90 13.58
C ILE A 70 -9.02 -17.11 14.09
N PRO A 71 -7.94 -17.77 14.55
CA PRO A 71 -6.72 -17.05 14.83
C PRO A 71 -6.44 -16.21 13.60
N ILE A 72 -6.34 -14.89 13.78
CA ILE A 72 -5.93 -13.97 12.72
C ILE A 72 -4.47 -14.29 12.42
N SER A 73 -4.24 -15.44 11.79
CA SER A 73 -3.08 -15.69 10.99
C SER A 73 -3.20 -14.62 9.93
N SER A 74 -2.26 -13.68 9.98
CA SER A 74 -1.98 -12.66 8.99
C SER A 74 -1.63 -13.25 7.61
N ARG A 75 -2.24 -14.38 7.24
CA ARG A 75 -2.26 -14.94 5.90
C ARG A 75 -3.01 -13.93 5.05
N GLN A 76 -2.19 -13.01 4.53
CA GLN A 76 -2.43 -12.23 3.34
C GLN A 76 -3.22 -13.11 2.38
N VAL A 77 -4.52 -12.81 2.26
CA VAL A 77 -5.38 -13.51 1.31
C VAL A 77 -4.90 -12.98 -0.02
N GLY A 78 -4.07 -13.74 -0.75
CA GLY A 78 -3.55 -13.33 -2.05
C GLY A 78 -4.68 -13.09 -3.04
N GLY A 79 -5.26 -11.90 -3.00
CA GLY A 79 -6.24 -11.40 -3.94
C GLY A 79 -5.63 -11.35 -5.33
N LYS A 80 -6.40 -11.81 -6.31
CA LYS A 80 -6.03 -11.71 -7.73
C LYS A 80 -5.57 -10.29 -8.04
N LEU A 81 -4.35 -10.14 -8.57
CA LEU A 81 -3.83 -8.86 -9.03
C LEU A 81 -4.82 -8.24 -10.02
N SER A 82 -5.29 -7.02 -9.72
CA SER A 82 -6.15 -6.28 -10.65
C SER A 82 -5.32 -5.75 -11.81
N ASN A 83 -5.92 -5.59 -12.98
CA ASN A 83 -5.27 -4.95 -14.13
C ASN A 83 -4.74 -3.53 -13.78
N LYS A 84 -5.34 -2.86 -12.79
CA LYS A 84 -4.87 -1.57 -12.26
C LYS A 84 -3.55 -1.68 -11.49
N ASP A 85 -3.32 -2.80 -10.82
CA ASP A 85 -2.08 -3.05 -10.08
C ASP A 85 -0.93 -3.41 -11.03
N LEU A 86 -1.22 -4.17 -12.09
CA LEU A 86 -0.28 -4.41 -13.18
C LEU A 86 0.12 -3.10 -13.89
N ALA A 87 -0.87 -2.25 -14.20
CA ALA A 87 -0.61 -0.94 -14.79
C ALA A 87 0.26 -0.04 -13.89
N ALA A 88 0.05 -0.09 -12.56
CA ALA A 88 0.88 0.64 -11.61
C ALA A 88 2.33 0.16 -11.59
N ILE A 89 2.58 -1.15 -11.72
CA ILE A 89 3.93 -1.73 -11.82
C ILE A 89 4.58 -1.32 -13.14
N LEU A 90 3.88 -1.47 -14.27
CA LEU A 90 4.40 -1.08 -15.59
C LEU A 90 4.77 0.41 -15.64
N LEU A 91 3.95 1.28 -15.06
CA LEU A 91 4.21 2.72 -14.96
C LEU A 91 5.23 3.10 -13.88
N ALA A 92 5.64 2.17 -13.02
CA ALA A 92 6.80 2.38 -12.15
C ALA A 92 8.11 1.99 -12.85
N VAL A 93 8.10 0.91 -13.65
CA VAL A 93 9.30 0.36 -14.28
C VAL A 93 9.65 1.09 -15.58
N ILE A 94 8.68 1.27 -16.49
CA ILE A 94 8.95 1.83 -17.82
C ILE A 94 9.43 3.29 -17.72
N PRO A 95 8.73 4.20 -17.02
CA PRO A 95 9.17 5.59 -16.92
C PRO A 95 10.39 5.76 -16.00
N GLY A 96 10.55 4.87 -15.02
CA GLY A 96 11.72 4.86 -14.14
C GLY A 96 13.02 4.57 -14.88
N LEU A 97 12.98 3.79 -15.96
CA LEU A 97 14.13 3.60 -16.86
C LEU A 97 14.56 4.90 -17.55
N PHE A 98 13.61 5.81 -17.80
CA PHE A 98 13.85 7.13 -18.39
C PHE A 98 14.07 8.22 -17.34
N ASN A 99 14.40 7.86 -16.09
CA ASN A 99 14.59 8.79 -14.98
C ASN A 99 13.36 9.62 -14.57
N ILE A 100 12.15 9.16 -14.91
CA ILE A 100 10.91 9.80 -14.49
C ILE A 100 10.28 8.95 -13.37
N PHE A 101 10.60 9.28 -12.12
CA PHE A 101 10.08 8.54 -10.95
C PHE A 101 8.77 9.14 -10.44
N GLY A 102 7.87 8.30 -9.91
CA GLY A 102 6.65 8.73 -9.22
C GLY A 102 5.33 8.53 -9.97
N LEU A 103 5.33 8.24 -11.28
CA LEU A 103 4.08 8.04 -12.04
C LEU A 103 3.27 6.81 -11.59
N GLY A 104 3.94 5.71 -11.23
CA GLY A 104 3.26 4.50 -10.77
C GLY A 104 2.39 4.72 -9.51
N GLN A 105 2.77 5.66 -8.63
CA GLN A 105 2.04 5.93 -7.39
C GLN A 105 0.77 6.78 -7.61
N LEU A 106 0.68 7.51 -8.74
CA LEU A 106 -0.49 8.32 -9.10
C LEU A 106 -1.73 7.45 -9.36
N ILE A 107 -1.58 6.31 -10.04
CA ILE A 107 -2.69 5.38 -10.31
C ILE A 107 -3.24 4.75 -9.03
N GLN A 108 -2.38 4.58 -8.03
CA GLN A 108 -2.79 4.06 -6.74
C GLN A 108 -3.45 5.11 -5.84
N LYS A 109 -3.67 6.35 -6.30
CA LYS A 109 -4.21 7.47 -5.48
C LYS A 109 -3.41 7.73 -4.20
N ARG A 110 -2.13 7.34 -4.14
CA ARG A 110 -1.23 7.60 -3.00
C ARG A 110 -0.45 8.88 -3.26
N TRP A 111 -1.15 10.00 -3.18
CA TRP A 111 -0.65 11.32 -3.57
C TRP A 111 0.60 11.76 -2.81
N SER A 112 0.68 11.52 -1.50
CA SER A 112 1.82 11.95 -0.68
C SER A 112 3.15 11.40 -1.19
N LYS A 113 3.19 10.10 -1.42
CA LYS A 113 4.39 9.42 -1.93
C LYS A 113 4.67 9.75 -3.38
N ALA A 114 3.64 9.88 -4.23
CA ALA A 114 3.80 10.33 -5.60
C ALA A 114 4.50 11.70 -5.66
N PHE A 115 4.06 12.66 -4.84
CA PHE A 115 4.68 13.98 -4.75
C PHE A 115 6.12 13.92 -4.27
N VAL A 116 6.45 13.09 -3.28
CA VAL A 116 7.84 12.92 -2.81
C VAL A 116 8.74 12.44 -3.95
N TYR A 117 8.37 11.38 -4.67
CA TYR A 117 9.21 10.87 -5.77
C TYR A 117 9.30 11.83 -6.96
N ILE A 118 8.23 12.55 -7.29
CA ILE A 118 8.26 13.60 -8.33
C ILE A 118 9.19 14.75 -7.90
N SER A 119 9.08 15.20 -6.65
CA SER A 119 9.95 16.25 -6.10
C SER A 119 11.42 15.81 -6.11
N THR A 120 11.71 14.57 -5.71
CA THR A 120 13.07 14.02 -5.76
C THR A 120 13.59 13.92 -7.19
N THR A 121 12.73 13.58 -8.16
CA THR A 121 13.10 13.53 -9.58
C THR A 121 13.49 14.91 -10.10
N ILE A 122 12.69 15.94 -9.79
CA ILE A 122 12.99 17.33 -10.15
C ILE A 122 14.31 17.76 -9.52
N LEU A 123 14.52 17.45 -8.23
CA LEU A 123 15.74 17.81 -7.51
C LEU A 123 16.98 17.15 -8.15
N LEU A 124 16.90 15.86 -8.46
CA LEU A 124 17.97 15.14 -9.15
C LEU A 124 18.20 15.74 -10.55
N PHE A 125 17.15 16.06 -11.30
CA PHE A 125 17.31 16.65 -12.64
C PHE A 125 18.06 17.99 -12.62
N TYR A 126 17.86 18.83 -11.60
CA TYR A 126 18.58 20.10 -11.46
C TYR A 126 20.00 19.93 -10.90
N ILE A 127 20.23 18.99 -9.99
CA ILE A 127 21.54 18.80 -9.30
C ILE A 127 22.50 17.95 -10.14
N THR A 128 22.00 16.97 -10.88
CA THR A 128 22.82 16.01 -11.63
C THR A 128 23.72 16.68 -12.68
N PRO A 129 23.27 17.67 -13.48
CA PRO A 129 24.12 18.37 -14.44
C PRO A 129 25.35 19.05 -13.81
N SER A 130 25.20 19.62 -12.62
CA SER A 130 26.32 20.21 -11.87
C SER A 130 27.33 19.17 -11.39
N LEU A 131 26.89 17.95 -11.08
CA LEU A 131 27.76 16.85 -10.62
C LEU A 131 28.50 16.14 -11.77
N ILE A 132 27.98 16.15 -12.99
CA ILE A 132 28.58 15.43 -14.14
C ILE A 132 29.86 16.11 -14.68
N THR A 133 30.20 17.29 -14.18
CA THR A 133 31.46 18.00 -14.55
C THR A 133 32.73 17.22 -14.17
N SER A 134 32.65 16.25 -13.27
CA SER A 134 33.75 15.38 -12.86
C SER A 134 33.41 13.89 -13.07
N THR A 135 34.41 13.09 -13.47
CA THR A 135 34.24 11.64 -13.72
C THR A 135 33.74 10.89 -12.49
N SER A 136 34.18 11.29 -11.28
CA SER A 136 33.69 10.72 -10.02
C SER A 136 32.23 11.12 -9.73
N GLY A 137 31.85 12.36 -10.05
CA GLY A 137 30.49 12.86 -9.87
C GLY A 137 29.48 12.15 -10.78
N PHE A 138 29.88 11.74 -11.99
CA PHE A 138 29.06 10.91 -12.88
C PHE A 138 28.69 9.56 -12.24
N TYR A 139 29.68 8.83 -11.69
CA TYR A 139 29.41 7.53 -11.05
C TYR A 139 28.55 7.66 -9.79
N ILE A 140 28.76 8.71 -8.98
CA ILE A 140 27.94 8.98 -7.78
C ILE A 140 26.49 9.26 -8.17
N ALA A 141 26.26 10.10 -9.19
CA ALA A 141 24.91 10.40 -9.68
C ALA A 141 24.21 9.15 -10.22
N LEU A 142 24.93 8.32 -10.98
CA LEU A 142 24.41 7.05 -11.51
C LEU A 142 24.02 6.10 -10.37
N PHE A 143 24.88 5.95 -9.36
CA PHE A 143 24.61 5.08 -8.21
C PHE A 143 23.37 5.55 -7.42
N LEU A 144 23.24 6.86 -7.20
CA LEU A 144 22.07 7.45 -6.54
C LEU A 144 20.78 7.24 -7.36
N GLN A 145 20.81 7.47 -8.67
CA GLN A 145 19.65 7.25 -9.55
C GLN A 145 19.18 5.79 -9.51
N VAL A 146 20.13 4.85 -9.64
CA VAL A 146 19.82 3.42 -9.59
C VAL A 146 19.26 3.04 -8.21
N GLY A 147 19.86 3.53 -7.12
CA GLY A 147 19.36 3.29 -5.77
C GLY A 147 17.93 3.80 -5.56
N PHE A 148 17.64 5.04 -5.99
CA PHE A 148 16.30 5.61 -5.92
C PHE A 148 15.28 4.85 -6.78
N PHE A 149 15.68 4.37 -7.96
CA PHE A 149 14.84 3.51 -8.80
C PHE A 149 14.44 2.23 -8.07
N PHE A 150 15.39 1.50 -7.49
CA PHE A 150 15.09 0.28 -6.74
C PHE A 150 14.17 0.52 -5.55
N ILE A 151 14.39 1.61 -4.79
CA ILE A 151 13.54 1.98 -3.65
C ILE A 151 12.11 2.28 -4.13
N SER A 152 11.96 3.05 -5.21
CA SER A 152 10.65 3.39 -5.81
C SER A 152 9.91 2.13 -6.28
N VAL A 153 10.60 1.25 -7.01
CA VAL A 153 10.03 -0.01 -7.51
C VAL A 153 9.60 -0.89 -6.34
N MET A 154 10.45 -1.07 -5.34
CA MET A 154 10.13 -1.89 -4.16
C MET A 154 8.95 -1.33 -3.37
N ASP A 155 8.82 0.00 -3.24
CA ASP A 155 7.67 0.61 -2.55
C ASP A 155 6.35 0.36 -3.30
N VAL A 156 6.38 0.38 -4.64
CA VAL A 156 5.23 0.03 -5.49
C VAL A 156 4.89 -1.46 -5.39
N PHE A 157 5.88 -2.35 -5.41
CA PHE A 157 5.62 -3.78 -5.19
C PHE A 157 5.03 -4.04 -3.80
N LYS A 158 5.58 -3.40 -2.75
CA LYS A 158 5.03 -3.48 -1.39
C LYS A 158 3.61 -2.92 -1.30
N SER A 159 3.25 -1.92 -2.09
CA SER A 159 1.90 -1.36 -2.08
C SER A 159 0.90 -2.23 -2.83
N VAL A 160 1.31 -2.86 -3.94
CA VAL A 160 0.50 -3.85 -4.66
C VAL A 160 0.29 -5.11 -3.82
N ALA A 161 1.35 -5.66 -3.22
CA ALA A 161 1.27 -6.85 -2.37
C ALA A 161 0.28 -6.66 -1.20
N ARG A 162 0.25 -5.46 -0.61
CA ARG A 162 -0.68 -5.09 0.47
C ARG A 162 -2.13 -4.86 0.06
N ARG A 163 -2.41 -4.68 -1.24
CA ARG A 163 -3.78 -4.58 -1.79
C ARG A 163 -4.31 -5.92 -2.27
N GLY A 164 -3.40 -6.79 -2.70
CA GLY A 164 -3.70 -8.18 -2.96
C GLY A 164 -4.09 -8.88 -1.67
N ALA A 165 -3.33 -8.69 -0.58
CA ALA A 165 -3.55 -9.23 0.76
C ALA A 165 -4.84 -8.80 1.45
#